data_AF-G7WB69-F1
#
_entry.id   AF-G7WB69-F1
#
_cell.length_a   1.000
_cell.length_b   1.000
_cell.length_c   1.000
_cell.angle_alpha   90.00
_cell.angle_beta   90.00
_cell.angle_gamma   90.00
#
_symmetry.space_group_name_H-M   'P 1'
#
loop_
_entity.id
_entity.type
_entity.pdbx_description
1 polymer ?
#
loop_
_entity_poly.entity_id
_entity_poly.type
_entity_poly.pdbx_seq_one_letter_code
_entity_poly.pdbx_strand_id
1 'polypeptide(L)'
;MNISRILSGLRSGQRIKDSIVLGLIGGFAGTIVMDLSNFFLWRTNKTEGLYGHLSGSMIMRGFRTNQTKNFLLGQILHTFTGAILGIPYVYLLKKTGKDHHLVKGLLAGGLS
;
A
#
# COMPACT_ATOMS: atom_id res chain seq x y z
N MET A 1 -29.88 30.93 -4.10
CA MET A 1 -28.64 30.17 -4.41
C MET A 1 -29.01 28.68 -4.38
N ASN A 2 -28.83 27.96 -5.49
CA ASN A 2 -29.40 26.62 -5.67
C ASN A 2 -28.52 25.56 -4.97
N ILE A 3 -29.05 24.84 -3.97
CA ILE A 3 -28.32 23.84 -3.16
C ILE A 3 -27.65 22.78 -4.04
N SER A 4 -28.27 22.43 -5.18
CA SER A 4 -27.73 21.51 -6.18
C SER A 4 -26.39 21.96 -6.79
N ARG A 5 -26.16 23.27 -6.95
CA ARG A 5 -24.90 23.83 -7.48
C ARG A 5 -23.77 23.79 -6.45
N ILE A 6 -24.08 23.98 -5.17
CA ILE A 6 -23.12 23.87 -4.07
C ILE A 6 -22.68 22.42 -3.90
N LEU A 7 -23.63 21.48 -3.96
CA LEU A 7 -23.35 20.04 -3.91
C LEU A 7 -22.57 19.55 -5.14
N SER A 8 -22.81 20.11 -6.34
CA SER A 8 -22.01 19.79 -7.53
C SER A 8 -20.59 20.35 -7.46
N GLY A 9 -20.41 21.53 -6.85
CA GLY A 9 -19.10 22.14 -6.60
C GLY A 9 -18.28 21.33 -5.60
N LEU A 10 -18.91 20.82 -4.54
CA LEU A 10 -18.29 19.91 -3.56
C LEU A 10 -17.97 18.52 -4.16
N ARG A 11 -18.69 18.07 -5.18
CA ARG A 11 -18.42 16.81 -5.90
C ARG A 11 -17.26 16.91 -6.90
N SER A 12 -16.71 18.10 -7.14
CA SER A 12 -15.63 18.34 -8.10
C SER A 12 -14.23 17.92 -7.62
N GLY A 13 -14.15 17.16 -6.51
CA GLY A 13 -12.90 16.53 -6.07
C GLY A 13 -12.23 15.86 -7.25
N GLN A 14 -11.02 16.33 -7.58
CA GLN A 14 -10.32 15.92 -8.78
C GLN A 14 -10.14 14.40 -8.77
N ARG A 15 -10.94 13.70 -9.58
CA ARG A 15 -10.82 12.26 -9.74
C ARG A 15 -9.59 11.99 -10.57
N ILE A 16 -8.59 11.33 -10.00
CA ILE A 16 -7.44 10.81 -10.75
C ILE A 16 -7.99 9.84 -11.80
N LYS A 17 -7.96 10.25 -13.08
CA LYS A 17 -8.49 9.45 -14.19
C LYS A 17 -7.50 8.37 -14.61
N ASP A 18 -6.20 8.68 -14.48
CA ASP A 18 -5.11 7.78 -14.83
C ASP A 18 -5.05 6.60 -13.85
N SER A 19 -5.19 5.38 -14.37
CA SER A 19 -5.19 4.14 -13.58
C SER A 19 -3.83 3.83 -12.97
N ILE A 20 -2.75 4.19 -13.66
CA ILE A 20 -1.38 3.91 -13.23
C ILE A 20 -1.05 4.81 -12.06
N VAL A 21 -1.29 6.11 -12.20
CA VAL A 21 -1.06 7.09 -11.11
C VAL A 21 -1.91 6.76 -9.89
N LEU A 22 -3.19 6.43 -10.10
CA LEU A 22 -4.08 6.02 -9.02
C LEU A 22 -3.58 4.73 -8.33
N GLY A 23 -3.10 3.77 -9.12
CA GLY A 23 -2.53 2.53 -8.62
C GLY A 23 -1.27 2.75 -7.79
N LEU A 24 -0.33 3.54 -8.29
CA LEU A 24 0.92 3.86 -7.59
C LEU A 24 0.65 4.56 -6.25
N ILE A 25 -0.19 5.59 -6.24
CA ILE A 25 -0.54 6.32 -5.02
C ILE A 25 -1.28 5.41 -4.03
N GLY A 26 -2.25 4.63 -4.54
CA GLY A 26 -3.04 3.72 -3.71
C GLY A 26 -2.19 2.60 -3.10
N GLY A 27 -1.30 2.00 -3.90
CA GLY A 27 -0.37 0.99 -3.45
C GLY A 27 0.61 1.53 -2.41
N PHE A 28 1.22 2.70 -2.69
CA PHE A 28 2.12 3.37 -1.75
C PHE A 28 1.45 3.68 -0.41
N ALA A 29 0.25 4.28 -0.45
CA ALA A 29 -0.51 4.57 0.76
C ALA A 29 -0.89 3.30 1.53
N GLY A 30 -1.27 2.23 0.82
CA GLY A 30 -1.54 0.93 1.41
C GLY A 30 -0.32 0.35 2.12
N THR A 31 0.86 0.41 1.49
CA THR A 31 2.12 -0.06 2.09
C THR A 31 2.49 0.72 3.34
N ILE A 32 2.32 2.05 3.36
CA ILE A 32 2.56 2.84 4.58
C ILE A 32 1.67 2.36 5.73
N VAL A 33 0.37 2.15 5.47
CA VAL A 33 -0.58 1.68 6.50
C VAL A 33 -0.19 0.29 7.00
N MET A 34 0.27 -0.58 6.09
CA MET A 34 0.75 -1.92 6.39
C MET A 34 2.02 -1.87 7.26
N ASP A 35 3.01 -1.05 6.89
CA ASP A 35 4.25 -0.86 7.64
C ASP A 35 3.98 -0.34 9.05
N LEU A 36 3.08 0.64 9.19
CA LEU A 36 2.65 1.16 10.48
C LEU A 36 2.02 0.05 11.33
N SER A 37 1.11 -0.73 10.73
CA SER A 37 0.47 -1.85 11.41
C SER A 37 1.50 -2.88 11.90
N ASN A 38 2.46 -3.24 11.05
CA ASN A 38 3.53 -4.16 11.42
C ASN A 38 4.46 -3.57 12.48
N PHE A 39 4.74 -2.27 12.44
CA PHE A 39 5.52 -1.61 13.48
C PHE A 39 4.85 -1.74 14.86
N PHE A 40 3.53 -1.53 14.95
CA PHE A 40 2.80 -1.75 16.20
C PHE A 40 2.83 -3.22 16.65
N LEU A 41 2.68 -4.17 15.73
CA LEU A 41 2.76 -5.60 16.05
C LEU A 41 4.17 -6.02 16.51
N TRP A 42 5.20 -5.53 15.84
CA TRP A 42 6.60 -5.76 16.22
C TRP A 42 6.89 -5.17 17.60
N ARG A 43 6.39 -3.96 17.88
CA ARG A 43 6.57 -3.30 19.18
C ARG A 43 5.91 -4.06 20.33
N THR A 44 4.85 -4.82 20.05
CA THR A 44 4.14 -5.68 21.02
C THR A 44 4.65 -7.12 21.03
N ASN A 45 5.79 -7.39 20.38
CA ASN A 45 6.40 -8.72 20.22
C ASN A 45 5.46 -9.76 19.59
N LYS A 46 4.53 -9.32 18.73
CA LYS A 46 3.65 -10.21 17.97
C LYS A 46 4.26 -10.65 16.64
N THR A 47 5.26 -9.94 16.16
CA THR A 47 6.03 -10.28 14.96
C THR A 47 7.53 -10.22 15.26
N GLU A 48 8.31 -11.10 14.63
CA GLU A 48 9.75 -11.22 14.85
C GLU A 48 10.56 -10.12 14.14
N GLY A 49 9.98 -9.49 13.11
CA GLY A 49 10.65 -8.45 12.33
C GLY A 49 9.70 -7.59 11.52
N LEU A 50 10.18 -6.39 11.19
CA LEU A 50 9.49 -5.45 10.29
C LEU A 50 9.58 -5.91 8.83
N TYR A 51 8.66 -5.44 7.98
CA TYR A 51 8.62 -5.83 6.56
C TYR A 51 9.91 -5.46 5.80
N GLY A 52 10.58 -4.38 6.17
CA GLY A 52 11.93 -4.07 5.66
C GLY A 52 12.99 -5.14 5.92
N HIS A 53 12.88 -5.92 7.01
CA HIS A 53 13.79 -7.07 7.24
C HIS A 53 13.46 -8.23 6.30
N LEU A 54 12.17 -8.50 6.08
CA LEU A 54 11.70 -9.55 5.18
C LEU A 54 12.08 -9.26 3.72
N SER A 55 11.74 -8.09 3.21
CA SER A 55 12.09 -7.69 1.84
C SER A 55 13.60 -7.56 1.66
N GLY A 56 14.32 -7.03 2.67
CA GLY A 56 15.77 -6.99 2.67
C GLY A 56 16.35 -8.40 2.54
N SER A 57 15.77 -9.39 3.21
CA SER A 57 16.27 -10.77 3.18
C SER A 57 16.12 -11.46 1.81
N MET A 58 15.28 -10.92 0.91
CA MET A 58 15.17 -11.42 -0.46
C MET A 58 16.40 -11.11 -1.31
N ILE A 59 17.14 -10.04 -1.00
CA ILE A 59 18.32 -9.61 -1.76
C ILE A 59 19.63 -9.80 -1.01
N MET A 60 19.59 -10.02 0.31
CA MET A 60 20.78 -10.22 1.14
C MET A 60 20.51 -11.24 2.24
N ARG A 61 21.57 -11.77 2.85
CA ARG A 61 21.41 -12.73 3.97
C ARG A 61 20.64 -12.10 5.13
N GLY A 62 19.70 -12.85 5.71
CA GLY A 62 18.80 -12.37 6.77
C GLY A 62 19.50 -11.69 7.96
N PHE A 63 20.61 -12.24 8.48
CA PHE A 63 21.33 -11.59 9.59
C PHE A 63 21.91 -10.21 9.27
N ARG A 64 22.10 -9.89 7.97
CA ARG A 64 22.59 -8.58 7.53
C ARG A 64 21.49 -7.52 7.49
N THR A 65 20.21 -7.91 7.50
CA THR A 65 19.09 -6.96 7.42
C THR A 65 18.94 -6.13 8.70
N ASN A 66 19.50 -6.59 9.82
CA ASN A 66 19.57 -5.84 11.08
C ASN A 66 20.46 -4.58 11.00
N GLN A 67 21.31 -4.47 9.97
CA GLN A 67 22.08 -3.24 9.74
C GLN A 67 21.15 -2.17 9.18
N THR A 68 21.18 -0.96 9.75
CA THR A 68 20.27 0.14 9.38
C THR A 68 20.21 0.42 7.88
N LYS A 69 21.36 0.38 7.18
CA LYS A 69 21.43 0.58 5.72
C LYS A 69 20.68 -0.49 4.94
N ASN A 70 20.78 -1.73 5.41
CA ASN A 70 20.19 -2.90 4.78
C ASN A 70 18.69 -2.99 5.05
N PHE A 71 18.28 -2.68 6.28
CA PHE A 71 16.88 -2.48 6.63
C PHE A 71 16.24 -1.40 5.74
N LEU A 72 16.90 -0.24 5.59
CA LEU A 72 16.38 0.86 4.78
C LEU A 72 16.24 0.46 3.30
N LEU A 73 17.22 -0.27 2.76
CA LEU A 73 17.13 -0.79 1.40
C LEU A 73 15.95 -1.76 1.24
N GLY A 74 15.76 -2.66 2.20
CA GLY A 74 14.58 -3.52 2.24
C GLY A 74 13.28 -2.73 2.31
N GLN A 75 13.21 -1.71 3.16
CA GLN A 75 12.02 -0.87 3.29
C GLN A 75 11.67 -0.15 1.99
N ILE A 76 12.68 0.37 1.27
CA ILE A 76 12.50 0.98 -0.06
C ILE A 76 11.95 -0.07 -1.04
N LEU A 77 12.52 -1.28 -1.06
CA LEU A 77 12.06 -2.34 -1.95
C LEU A 77 10.61 -2.76 -1.65
N HIS A 78 10.25 -2.90 -0.38
CA HIS A 78 8.88 -3.23 0.04
C HIS A 78 7.90 -2.14 -0.41
N THR A 79 8.24 -0.88 -0.13
CA THR A 79 7.43 0.29 -0.50
C THR A 79 7.25 0.40 -2.02
N PHE A 80 8.32 0.20 -2.78
CA PHE A 80 8.28 0.26 -4.24
C PHE A 80 7.45 -0.90 -4.83
N THR A 81 7.61 -2.09 -4.28
CA THR A 81 6.83 -3.28 -4.69
C THR A 81 5.34 -3.04 -4.45
N GLY A 82 4.96 -2.58 -3.27
CA GLY A 82 3.56 -2.31 -2.95
C GLY A 82 2.95 -1.19 -3.80
N ALA A 83 3.71 -0.12 -4.10
CA ALA A 83 3.28 0.91 -5.04
C ALA A 83 3.00 0.33 -6.44
N ILE A 84 3.90 -0.49 -6.97
CA ILE A 84 3.72 -1.12 -8.29
C ILE A 84 2.53 -2.09 -8.29
N LEU A 85 2.38 -2.92 -7.25
CA LEU A 85 1.27 -3.87 -7.13
C LEU A 85 -0.10 -3.17 -7.02
N GLY A 86 -0.13 -1.91 -6.60
CA GLY A 86 -1.34 -1.09 -6.66
C GLY A 86 -1.89 -0.88 -8.08
N ILE A 87 -1.05 -0.92 -9.12
CA ILE A 87 -1.47 -0.77 -10.52
C ILE A 87 -2.38 -1.93 -10.96
N PRO A 88 -1.92 -3.21 -10.98
CA PRO A 88 -2.78 -4.32 -11.38
C PRO A 88 -4.01 -4.44 -10.48
N TYR A 89 -3.89 -4.07 -9.20
CA TYR A 89 -5.04 -4.04 -8.29
C TYR A 89 -6.12 -3.03 -8.70
N VAL A 90 -5.75 -1.80 -9.11
CA VAL A 90 -6.70 -0.83 -9.66
C VAL A 90 -7.36 -1.33 -10.93
N TYR A 91 -6.63 -1.99 -11.83
CA TYR A 91 -7.21 -2.61 -13.02
C TYR A 91 -8.20 -3.72 -12.66
N LEU A 92 -7.86 -4.58 -11.69
CA LEU A 92 -8.75 -5.62 -11.18
C LEU A 92 -10.04 -5.03 -10.61
N LEU A 93 -9.95 -3.96 -9.80
CA LEU A 93 -11.12 -3.26 -9.26
C LEU A 93 -11.98 -2.61 -10.33
N LYS A 94 -11.37 -2.04 -11.39
CA LYS A 94 -12.12 -1.50 -12.53
C LYS A 94 -12.85 -2.60 -13.30
N LYS A 95 -12.24 -3.77 -13.46
CA LYS A 95 -12.82 -4.91 -14.20
C LYS A 95 -13.91 -5.64 -13.41
N THR A 96 -13.71 -5.83 -12.11
CA THR A 96 -14.59 -6.65 -11.25
C THR A 96 -15.62 -5.84 -10.47
N GLY A 97 -15.63 -4.50 -10.64
CA GLY A 97 -16.49 -3.60 -9.88
C GLY A 97 -16.02 -3.38 -8.44
N LYS A 98 -16.71 -2.45 -7.76
CA LYS A 98 -16.40 -2.05 -6.37
C LYS A 98 -17.18 -2.83 -5.31
N ASP A 99 -17.94 -3.84 -5.75
CA ASP A 99 -18.66 -4.74 -4.86
C ASP A 99 -17.63 -5.46 -3.98
N HIS A 100 -17.87 -5.46 -2.66
CA HIS A 100 -16.97 -6.07 -1.67
C HIS A 100 -15.54 -5.50 -1.65
N HIS A 101 -15.37 -4.18 -1.87
CA HIS A 101 -14.06 -3.51 -1.84
C HIS A 101 -13.24 -3.75 -0.56
N LEU A 102 -13.87 -3.95 0.60
CA LEU A 102 -13.18 -4.32 1.84
C LEU A 102 -12.49 -5.69 1.74
N VAL A 103 -13.21 -6.71 1.24
CA VAL A 103 -12.66 -8.07 1.08
C VAL A 103 -11.55 -8.08 0.03
N LYS A 104 -11.78 -7.40 -1.10
CA LYS A 104 -10.75 -7.25 -2.15
C LYS A 104 -9.50 -6.55 -1.61
N GLY A 105 -9.69 -5.54 -0.76
CA GLY A 105 -8.61 -4.79 -0.12
C GLY A 105 -7.82 -5.63 0.87
N LEU A 106 -8.51 -6.40 1.72
CA LEU A 106 -7.87 -7.32 2.67
C LEU A 106 -7.05 -8.39 1.96
N LEU A 107 -7.58 -8.98 0.88
CA LEU A 107 -6.84 -9.97 0.09
C LEU A 107 -5.62 -9.37 -0.60
N ALA A 108 -5.75 -8.17 -1.17
CA ALA A 108 -4.62 -7.49 -1.78
C ALA A 108 -3.55 -7.10 -0.74
N GLY A 109 -3.98 -6.63 0.43
CA GLY A 109 -3.09 -6.34 1.56
C GLY A 109 -2.38 -7.59 2.08
N GLY A 110 -3.01 -8.76 2.06
CA GLY A 110 -2.35 -10.02 2.41
C GLY A 110 -1.30 -10.51 1.40
N LEU A 111 -1.28 -9.94 0.19
CA LEU A 111 -0.35 -10.30 -0.89
C LEU A 111 0.83 -9.32 -1.05
N SER A 112 0.82 -8.19 -0.33
CA SER A 112 1.89 -7.18 -0.36
C SER A 112 2.86 -7.38 0.80
#